data_AF-A0A225V632-F1
#
_entry.id   AF-A0A225V632-F1
#
_cell.length_a   1.000
_cell.length_b   1.000
_cell.length_c   1.000
_cell.angle_alpha   90.00
_cell.angle_beta   90.00
_cell.angle_gamma   90.00
#
_symmetry.space_group_name_H-M   'P 1'
#
loop_
_entity.id
_entity.type
_entity.pdbx_description
1 polymer ?
#
loop_
_entity_poly.entity_id
_entity_poly.type
_entity_poly.pdbx_seq_one_letter_code
_entity_poly.pdbx_strand_id
1 'polypeptide(L)'
;MEEAAAEGHLNVVKWLHANRQCFNFEFGVVRWLLENKLVTCPNKGMEEAAWRGHLDLAIFLGENTVQRASNWGLISAARQGYLRTIFVLTNNTYNGGRSLDWQGHKYIYNCISKVLNQLSDHHATPVSILSREILETIECFHACNFYSCVSLILNEALQQGFVFVPRQFFKDLAESVKRKYVAIAGEQRNILLMRWLLENGATLDILTAISLALENYVEITWWLSESDRVALVCQALKKKWFKVLLWVLENTVFKVYDSCNAIRDAIKDAPRETKKWLRDHCTKIL
;
A
#
# COMPACT_ATOMS: atom_id res chain seq x y z
N MET A 1 -23.19 7.97 -37.95
CA MET A 1 -24.66 7.83 -37.78
C MET A 1 -25.40 8.88 -38.58
N GLU A 2 -24.96 10.14 -38.57
CA GLU A 2 -25.59 11.25 -39.30
C GLU A 2 -25.64 10.99 -40.82
N GLU A 3 -24.54 10.52 -41.43
CA GLU A 3 -24.52 10.13 -42.85
C GLU A 3 -25.45 8.94 -43.14
N ALA A 4 -25.40 7.87 -42.35
CA ALA A 4 -26.29 6.71 -42.52
C ALA A 4 -27.78 7.06 -42.31
N ALA A 5 -28.08 8.10 -41.52
CA ALA A 5 -29.42 8.63 -41.33
C ALA A 5 -29.86 9.55 -42.48
N ALA A 6 -28.94 10.35 -43.04
CA ALA A 6 -29.17 11.18 -44.22
C ALA A 6 -29.47 10.34 -45.47
N GLU A 7 -28.78 9.20 -45.61
CA GLU A 7 -28.94 8.26 -46.74
C GLU A 7 -30.05 7.21 -46.52
N GLY A 8 -30.85 7.35 -45.46
CA GLY A 8 -32.02 6.49 -45.23
C GLY A 8 -31.70 5.01 -44.90
N HIS A 9 -30.46 4.70 -44.52
CA HIS A 9 -30.02 3.34 -44.19
C HIS A 9 -30.48 2.92 -42.79
N LEU A 10 -31.80 2.77 -42.63
CA LEU A 10 -32.47 2.49 -41.35
C LEU A 10 -31.92 1.25 -40.63
N ASN A 11 -31.52 0.21 -41.35
CA ASN A 11 -30.94 -1.00 -40.75
C ASN A 11 -29.54 -0.74 -40.17
N VAL A 12 -28.73 0.08 -40.85
CA VAL A 12 -27.41 0.51 -40.38
C VAL A 12 -27.55 1.49 -39.22
N VAL A 13 -28.55 2.38 -39.25
CA VAL A 13 -28.86 3.29 -38.13
C VAL A 13 -29.36 2.51 -36.92
N LYS A 14 -30.25 1.52 -37.09
CA LYS A 14 -30.70 0.62 -36.01
C LYS A 14 -29.55 -0.20 -35.46
N TRP A 15 -28.69 -0.72 -36.33
CA TRP A 15 -27.48 -1.43 -35.93
C TRP A 15 -26.57 -0.49 -35.13
N LEU A 16 -26.18 0.66 -35.66
CA LEU A 16 -25.34 1.65 -34.97
C LEU A 16 -25.96 2.16 -33.66
N HIS A 17 -27.30 2.31 -33.59
CA HIS A 17 -28.02 2.73 -32.40
C HIS A 17 -28.02 1.66 -31.32
N ALA A 18 -28.27 0.40 -31.68
CA ALA A 18 -28.13 -0.75 -30.80
C ALA A 18 -26.68 -1.00 -30.37
N ASN A 19 -25.72 -0.56 -31.20
CA ASN A 19 -24.29 -0.83 -31.08
C ASN A 19 -23.45 0.39 -30.67
N ARG A 20 -24.07 1.44 -30.10
CA ARG A 20 -23.38 2.64 -29.60
C ARG A 20 -22.43 2.38 -28.43
N GLN A 21 -22.44 1.18 -27.87
CA GLN A 21 -21.65 0.82 -26.69
C GLN A 21 -20.54 -0.16 -27.11
N CYS A 22 -19.31 0.36 -27.19
CA CYS A 22 -18.14 -0.35 -27.70
C CYS A 22 -17.74 -1.62 -26.92
N PHE A 23 -18.35 -1.91 -25.78
CA PHE A 23 -18.03 -3.04 -24.90
C PHE A 23 -18.98 -4.25 -25.04
N ASN A 24 -19.95 -4.20 -25.96
CA ASN A 24 -20.80 -5.36 -26.30
C ASN A 24 -20.23 -6.21 -27.46
N PHE A 25 -19.12 -5.79 -28.08
CA PHE A 25 -18.50 -6.52 -29.19
C PHE A 25 -17.28 -7.31 -28.74
N GLU A 26 -17.00 -8.35 -29.51
CA GLU A 26 -15.76 -9.10 -29.41
C GLU A 26 -14.54 -8.17 -29.65
N PHE A 27 -13.47 -8.39 -28.89
CA PHE A 27 -12.26 -7.56 -28.85
C PHE A 27 -11.74 -7.14 -30.23
N GLY A 28 -11.72 -8.07 -31.21
CA GLY A 28 -11.24 -7.80 -32.56
C GLY A 28 -12.04 -6.73 -33.32
N VAL A 29 -13.36 -6.69 -33.13
CA VAL A 29 -14.24 -5.70 -33.76
C VAL A 29 -14.02 -4.32 -33.14
N VAL A 30 -13.87 -4.26 -31.81
CA VAL A 30 -13.67 -2.99 -31.10
C VAL A 30 -12.31 -2.38 -31.40
N ARG A 31 -11.27 -3.20 -31.46
CA ARG A 31 -9.92 -2.79 -31.87
C ARG A 31 -9.93 -2.16 -33.25
N TRP A 32 -10.54 -2.83 -34.22
CA TRP A 32 -10.65 -2.31 -35.60
C TRP A 32 -11.42 -0.98 -35.66
N LEU A 33 -12.54 -0.86 -34.93
CA LEU A 33 -13.33 0.37 -34.89
C LEU A 33 -12.58 1.56 -34.27
N LEU A 34 -11.78 1.32 -33.23
CA LEU A 34 -10.98 2.34 -32.55
C LEU A 34 -9.75 2.76 -33.38
N GLU A 35 -9.01 1.81 -33.96
CA GLU A 35 -7.86 2.09 -34.82
C GLU A 35 -8.27 2.92 -36.05
N ASN A 36 -9.47 2.68 -36.58
CA ASN A 36 -10.03 3.44 -37.72
C ASN A 36 -10.79 4.72 -37.31
N LYS A 37 -10.79 5.10 -36.02
CA LYS A 37 -11.50 6.28 -35.48
C LYS A 37 -13.00 6.33 -35.81
N LEU A 38 -13.63 5.18 -36.04
CA LEU A 38 -15.03 5.08 -36.45
C LEU A 38 -16.01 5.19 -35.27
N VAL A 39 -15.51 5.01 -34.04
CA VAL A 39 -16.27 5.10 -32.80
C VAL A 39 -15.42 5.78 -31.72
N THR A 40 -16.01 6.71 -30.97
CA THR A 40 -15.47 7.19 -29.70
C THR A 40 -16.11 6.41 -28.56
N CYS A 41 -15.31 5.69 -27.77
CA CYS A 41 -15.82 5.06 -26.56
C CYS A 41 -16.13 6.12 -25.49
N PRO A 42 -17.32 6.09 -24.86
CA PRO A 42 -17.62 6.97 -23.73
C PRO A 42 -16.69 6.65 -22.54
N ASN A 43 -16.48 7.64 -21.66
CA ASN A 43 -15.58 7.58 -20.48
C ASN A 43 -15.76 6.36 -19.54
N LYS A 44 -16.79 5.54 -19.71
CA LYS A 44 -17.08 4.33 -18.92
C LYS A 44 -16.80 3.02 -19.66
N GLY A 45 -16.34 3.07 -20.91
CA GLY A 45 -16.17 1.88 -21.74
C GLY A 45 -15.12 0.91 -21.23
N MET A 46 -14.00 1.44 -20.74
CA MET A 46 -12.95 0.66 -20.09
C MET A 46 -13.45 -0.06 -18.82
N GLU A 47 -14.26 0.62 -18.01
CA GLU A 47 -14.79 0.10 -16.74
C GLU A 47 -15.80 -1.03 -16.95
N GLU A 48 -16.68 -0.86 -17.93
CA GLU A 48 -17.70 -1.86 -18.26
C GLU A 48 -17.05 -3.10 -18.90
N ALA A 49 -16.03 -2.92 -19.74
CA ALA A 49 -15.22 -4.03 -20.25
C ALA A 49 -14.53 -4.79 -19.10
N ALA A 50 -13.98 -4.06 -18.12
CA ALA A 50 -13.39 -4.65 -16.92
C ALA A 50 -14.41 -5.42 -16.07
N TRP A 51 -15.62 -4.88 -15.88
CA TRP A 51 -16.70 -5.51 -15.11
C TRP A 51 -17.17 -6.82 -15.76
N ARG A 52 -17.26 -6.84 -17.09
CA ARG A 52 -17.68 -8.00 -17.90
C ARG A 52 -16.59 -9.05 -18.12
N GLY A 53 -15.34 -8.77 -17.71
CA GLY A 53 -14.21 -9.68 -17.89
C GLY A 53 -13.58 -9.67 -19.29
N HIS A 54 -13.86 -8.64 -20.10
CA HIS A 54 -13.20 -8.44 -21.39
C HIS A 54 -11.85 -7.74 -21.19
N LEU A 55 -10.88 -8.50 -20.66
CA LEU A 55 -9.58 -8.01 -20.18
C LEU A 55 -8.76 -7.32 -21.27
N ASP A 56 -8.58 -7.96 -22.42
CA ASP A 56 -7.81 -7.41 -23.53
C ASP A 56 -8.41 -6.10 -24.04
N LEU A 57 -9.74 -6.01 -24.01
CA LEU A 57 -10.45 -4.80 -24.37
C LEU A 57 -10.26 -3.69 -23.33
N ALA A 58 -10.35 -4.01 -22.04
CA ALA A 58 -10.12 -3.03 -20.98
C ALA A 58 -8.67 -2.52 -20.97
N ILE A 59 -7.69 -3.39 -21.20
CA ILE A 59 -6.28 -3.04 -21.32
C ILE A 59 -6.08 -2.14 -22.55
N PHE A 60 -6.55 -2.57 -23.71
CA PHE A 60 -6.42 -1.81 -24.96
C PHE A 60 -7.07 -0.43 -24.86
N LEU A 61 -8.27 -0.35 -24.29
CA LEU A 61 -8.96 0.92 -24.07
C LEU A 61 -8.17 1.83 -23.13
N GLY A 62 -7.63 1.30 -22.04
CA GLY A 62 -6.84 2.13 -21.12
C GLY A 62 -5.48 2.53 -21.68
N GLU A 63 -4.83 1.71 -22.49
CA GLU A 63 -3.55 2.10 -23.11
C GLU A 63 -3.73 3.14 -24.23
N ASN A 64 -4.86 3.08 -24.95
CA ASN A 64 -5.10 3.88 -26.16
C ASN A 64 -6.06 5.05 -25.96
N THR A 65 -6.65 5.22 -24.77
CA THR A 65 -7.57 6.33 -24.50
C THR A 65 -7.25 7.03 -23.19
N VAL A 66 -7.35 8.37 -23.17
CA VAL A 66 -7.24 9.19 -21.94
C VAL A 66 -8.57 9.12 -21.17
N GLN A 67 -9.04 7.91 -20.85
CA GLN A 67 -10.25 7.70 -20.06
C GLN A 67 -9.89 7.68 -18.58
N ARG A 68 -10.45 8.60 -17.81
CA ARG A 68 -10.32 8.58 -16.34
C ARG A 68 -11.10 7.40 -15.80
N ALA A 69 -10.43 6.45 -15.15
CA ALA A 69 -11.16 5.45 -14.37
C ALA A 69 -11.82 6.13 -13.15
N SER A 70 -13.06 5.75 -12.88
CA SER A 70 -13.75 6.08 -11.65
C SER A 70 -13.41 5.06 -10.57
N ASN A 71 -13.65 5.43 -9.31
CA ASN A 71 -13.55 4.49 -8.19
C ASN A 71 -14.43 3.26 -8.44
N TRP A 72 -15.56 3.40 -9.16
CA TRP A 72 -16.44 2.28 -9.50
C TRP A 72 -15.81 1.29 -10.48
N GLY A 73 -15.09 1.76 -11.51
CA GLY A 73 -14.37 0.89 -12.45
C GLY A 73 -13.28 0.08 -11.75
N LEU A 74 -12.55 0.71 -10.82
CA LEU A 74 -11.57 0.03 -9.99
C LEU A 74 -12.22 -1.00 -9.06
N ILE A 75 -13.34 -0.65 -8.41
CA ILE A 75 -14.12 -1.57 -7.54
C ILE A 75 -14.61 -2.79 -8.32
N SER A 76 -15.09 -2.57 -9.55
CA SER A 76 -15.61 -3.63 -10.43
C SER A 76 -14.51 -4.58 -10.91
N ALA A 77 -13.38 -4.05 -11.38
CA ALA A 77 -12.22 -4.86 -11.77
C ALA A 77 -11.64 -5.64 -10.57
N ALA A 78 -11.62 -4.98 -9.41
CA ALA A 78 -11.23 -5.58 -8.15
C ALA A 78 -12.14 -6.78 -7.83
N ARG A 79 -13.47 -6.61 -7.78
CA ARG A 79 -14.43 -7.68 -7.41
C ARG A 79 -14.24 -9.00 -8.16
N GLN A 80 -13.77 -8.92 -9.40
CA GLN A 80 -13.55 -10.06 -10.27
C GLN A 80 -12.14 -10.68 -10.17
N GLY A 81 -11.18 -10.03 -9.49
CA GLY A 81 -9.82 -10.54 -9.27
C GLY A 81 -8.81 -10.16 -10.34
N TYR A 82 -9.09 -9.13 -11.15
CA TYR A 82 -8.32 -8.85 -12.36
C TYR A 82 -7.21 -7.81 -12.13
N LEU A 83 -6.06 -8.26 -11.62
CA LEU A 83 -4.92 -7.40 -11.25
C LEU A 83 -4.43 -6.49 -12.39
N ARG A 84 -4.28 -7.03 -13.61
CA ARG A 84 -3.78 -6.28 -14.77
C ARG A 84 -4.74 -5.18 -15.22
N THR A 85 -6.04 -5.40 -15.08
CA THR A 85 -7.07 -4.40 -15.39
C THR A 85 -7.12 -3.30 -14.34
N ILE A 86 -6.98 -3.65 -13.05
CA ILE A 86 -6.83 -2.66 -11.97
C ILE A 86 -5.63 -1.77 -12.26
N PHE A 87 -4.50 -2.33 -12.68
CA PHE A 87 -3.32 -1.56 -13.05
C PHE A 87 -3.60 -0.54 -14.17
N VAL A 88 -4.14 -0.98 -15.30
CA VAL A 88 -4.45 -0.08 -16.43
C VAL A 88 -5.44 1.01 -16.03
N LEU A 89 -6.45 0.66 -15.23
CA LEU A 89 -7.41 1.63 -14.68
C LEU A 89 -6.74 2.65 -13.75
N THR A 90 -5.81 2.21 -12.90
CA THR A 90 -5.14 3.08 -11.90
C THR A 90 -4.09 4.00 -12.54
N ASN A 91 -3.38 3.54 -13.57
CA ASN A 91 -2.38 4.36 -14.27
C ASN A 91 -3.05 5.53 -15.03
N ASN A 92 -4.23 5.28 -15.60
CA ASN A 92 -5.00 6.31 -16.32
C ASN A 92 -5.67 7.35 -15.42
N THR A 93 -5.89 7.05 -14.13
CA THR A 93 -6.43 8.01 -13.16
C THR A 93 -5.37 8.89 -12.54
N TYR A 94 -4.14 8.38 -12.41
CA TYR A 94 -3.05 9.08 -11.74
C TYR A 94 -2.57 10.32 -12.51
N ASN A 95 -2.66 10.32 -13.84
CA ASN A 95 -2.44 11.52 -14.67
C ASN A 95 -3.44 12.67 -14.39
N GLY A 96 -4.46 12.44 -13.54
CA GLY A 96 -5.47 13.43 -13.12
C GLY A 96 -5.40 13.90 -11.66
N GLY A 97 -4.39 13.47 -10.88
CA GLY A 97 -4.07 14.09 -9.58
C GLY A 97 -5.03 13.86 -8.40
N ARG A 98 -5.75 12.73 -8.34
CA ARG A 98 -6.52 12.35 -7.13
C ARG A 98 -5.97 11.09 -6.47
N SER A 99 -5.71 11.19 -5.15
CA SER A 99 -5.49 10.05 -4.26
C SER A 99 -6.72 9.15 -4.25
N LEU A 100 -6.53 7.83 -4.27
CA LEU A 100 -7.57 6.86 -3.97
C LEU A 100 -8.22 7.20 -2.62
N ASP A 101 -9.55 7.14 -2.56
CA ASP A 101 -10.29 7.29 -1.30
C ASP A 101 -10.19 6.02 -0.44
N TRP A 102 -10.51 6.13 0.85
CA TRP A 102 -10.50 5.01 1.82
C TRP A 102 -11.30 3.79 1.34
N GLN A 103 -12.33 4.01 0.53
CA GLN A 103 -13.14 2.95 -0.06
C GLN A 103 -12.33 2.17 -1.11
N GLY A 104 -11.64 2.85 -2.04
CA GLY A 104 -10.75 2.22 -3.01
C GLY A 104 -9.70 1.30 -2.39
N HIS A 105 -9.09 1.70 -1.26
CA HIS A 105 -8.12 0.86 -0.53
C HIS A 105 -8.72 -0.45 -0.03
N LYS A 106 -9.95 -0.44 0.50
CA LYS A 106 -10.63 -1.64 0.99
C LYS A 106 -10.92 -2.64 -0.13
N TYR A 107 -11.29 -2.16 -1.31
CA TYR A 107 -11.59 -3.04 -2.45
C TYR A 107 -10.33 -3.61 -3.08
N ILE A 108 -9.29 -2.79 -3.29
CA ILE A 108 -7.98 -3.28 -3.73
C ILE A 108 -7.48 -4.36 -2.76
N TYR A 109 -7.55 -4.09 -1.45
CA TYR A 109 -7.21 -5.06 -0.41
C TYR A 109 -8.01 -6.37 -0.51
N ASN A 110 -9.34 -6.30 -0.63
CA ASN A 110 -10.18 -7.51 -0.77
C ASN A 110 -9.80 -8.36 -1.99
N CYS A 111 -9.30 -7.73 -3.03
CA CYS A 111 -9.05 -8.36 -4.31
C CYS A 111 -7.66 -8.96 -4.37
N ILE A 112 -6.68 -8.28 -3.78
CA ILE A 112 -5.39 -8.88 -3.47
C ILE A 112 -5.56 -10.03 -2.47
N SER A 113 -6.37 -9.89 -1.42
CA SER A 113 -6.65 -10.98 -0.48
C SER A 113 -7.30 -12.17 -1.21
N LYS A 114 -8.24 -11.92 -2.13
CA LYS A 114 -8.84 -12.99 -2.97
C LYS A 114 -7.82 -13.68 -3.87
N VAL A 115 -6.90 -12.94 -4.50
CA VAL A 115 -5.84 -13.50 -5.34
C VAL A 115 -4.81 -14.27 -4.49
N LEU A 116 -4.43 -13.74 -3.34
CA LEU A 116 -3.51 -14.41 -2.41
C LEU A 116 -4.13 -15.68 -1.82
N ASN A 117 -5.43 -15.67 -1.49
CA ASN A 117 -6.15 -16.88 -1.07
C ASN A 117 -6.24 -17.93 -2.19
N GLN A 118 -6.41 -17.51 -3.45
CA GLN A 118 -6.33 -18.42 -4.59
C GLN A 118 -4.93 -19.04 -4.73
N LEU A 119 -3.88 -18.36 -4.26
CA LEU A 119 -2.51 -18.88 -4.23
C LEU A 119 -2.26 -19.84 -3.07
N SER A 120 -2.92 -19.64 -1.92
CA SER A 120 -2.82 -20.57 -0.79
C SER A 120 -3.50 -21.91 -1.08
N ASP A 121 -4.61 -21.90 -1.82
CA ASP A 121 -5.35 -23.12 -2.19
C ASP A 121 -4.61 -24.01 -3.20
N HIS A 122 -3.69 -23.43 -3.96
CA HIS A 122 -2.90 -24.13 -4.98
C HIS A 122 -1.47 -24.46 -4.53
N HIS A 123 -1.19 -24.70 -3.24
CA HIS A 123 0.14 -25.11 -2.72
C HIS A 123 1.32 -24.50 -3.51
N ALA A 124 1.26 -23.20 -3.76
CA ALA A 124 2.05 -22.62 -4.84
C ALA A 124 3.54 -22.65 -4.47
N THR A 125 4.32 -23.32 -5.32
CA THR A 125 5.78 -23.21 -5.30
C THR A 125 6.18 -21.75 -5.61
N PRO A 126 7.34 -21.28 -5.12
CA PRO A 126 7.77 -19.88 -5.28
C PRO A 126 7.89 -19.38 -6.74
N VAL A 127 7.89 -20.30 -7.71
CA VAL A 127 8.17 -20.08 -9.15
C VAL A 127 6.87 -20.14 -9.98
N SER A 128 5.74 -19.70 -9.44
CA SER A 128 4.49 -19.62 -10.21
C SER A 128 4.40 -18.30 -11.01
N ILE A 129 3.75 -18.33 -12.17
CA ILE A 129 3.50 -17.12 -13.01
C ILE A 129 2.83 -16.00 -12.20
N LEU A 130 1.99 -16.37 -11.24
CA LEU A 130 1.29 -15.46 -10.34
C LEU A 130 2.23 -14.70 -9.38
N SER A 131 3.36 -15.28 -8.94
CA SER A 131 4.31 -14.56 -8.09
C SER A 131 4.99 -13.42 -8.86
N ARG A 132 5.24 -13.62 -10.16
CA ARG A 132 5.74 -12.59 -11.06
C ARG A 132 4.70 -11.49 -11.28
N GLU A 133 3.45 -11.85 -11.54
CA GLU A 133 2.36 -10.88 -11.74
C GLU A 133 2.12 -10.01 -10.49
N ILE A 134 2.23 -10.58 -9.29
CA ILE A 134 2.13 -9.83 -8.04
C ILE A 134 3.30 -8.86 -7.88
N LEU A 135 4.53 -9.30 -8.16
CA LEU A 135 5.71 -8.42 -8.09
C LEU A 135 5.61 -7.28 -9.10
N GLU A 136 5.28 -7.57 -10.36
CA GLU A 136 5.05 -6.56 -11.40
C GLU A 136 3.98 -5.55 -10.95
N THR A 137 2.91 -6.03 -10.33
CA THR A 137 1.83 -5.16 -9.80
C THR A 137 2.33 -4.26 -8.67
N ILE A 138 3.11 -4.80 -7.72
CA ILE A 138 3.68 -4.05 -6.60
C ILE A 138 4.68 -2.99 -7.10
N GLU A 139 5.58 -3.36 -8.00
CA GLU A 139 6.57 -2.45 -8.62
C GLU A 139 5.88 -1.30 -9.35
N CYS A 140 4.81 -1.62 -10.09
CA CYS A 140 3.97 -0.64 -10.75
C CYS A 140 3.29 0.32 -9.76
N PHE A 141 2.65 -0.19 -8.70
CA PHE A 141 2.02 0.65 -7.68
C PHE A 141 3.05 1.53 -6.96
N HIS A 142 4.26 1.00 -6.72
CA HIS A 142 5.37 1.75 -6.16
C HIS A 142 5.78 2.92 -7.07
N ALA A 143 5.98 2.66 -8.37
CA ALA A 143 6.33 3.68 -9.36
C ALA A 143 5.25 4.78 -9.49
N CYS A 144 3.98 4.41 -9.29
CA CYS A 144 2.84 5.32 -9.31
C CYS A 144 2.54 5.99 -7.94
N ASN A 145 3.44 5.91 -6.96
CA ASN A 145 3.30 6.49 -5.62
C ASN A 145 2.12 5.95 -4.77
N PHE A 146 1.58 4.77 -5.08
CA PHE A 146 0.53 4.11 -4.29
C PHE A 146 1.10 3.30 -3.12
N TYR A 147 1.93 3.94 -2.30
CA TYR A 147 2.68 3.28 -1.23
C TYR A 147 1.79 2.62 -0.18
N SER A 148 0.63 3.23 0.15
CA SER A 148 -0.34 2.69 1.09
C SER A 148 -0.93 1.36 0.63
N CYS A 149 -1.22 1.22 -0.67
CA CYS A 149 -1.69 -0.04 -1.25
C CYS A 149 -0.58 -1.10 -1.23
N VAL A 150 0.64 -0.71 -1.61
CA VAL A 150 1.79 -1.62 -1.56
C VAL A 150 2.04 -2.14 -0.15
N SER A 151 1.98 -1.28 0.87
CA SER A 151 2.09 -1.67 2.27
C SER A 151 1.04 -2.71 2.67
N LEU A 152 -0.23 -2.53 2.25
CA LEU A 152 -1.29 -3.50 2.54
C LEU A 152 -1.05 -4.85 1.84
N ILE A 153 -0.62 -4.83 0.57
CA ILE A 153 -0.32 -6.04 -0.20
C ILE A 153 0.81 -6.83 0.47
N LEU A 154 1.89 -6.14 0.85
CA LEU A 154 3.05 -6.77 1.47
C LEU A 154 2.72 -7.32 2.86
N ASN A 155 1.88 -6.63 3.63
CA ASN A 155 1.42 -7.12 4.93
C ASN A 155 0.58 -8.40 4.78
N GLU A 156 -0.36 -8.43 3.84
CA GLU A 156 -1.18 -9.62 3.56
C GLU A 156 -0.31 -10.79 3.08
N ALA A 157 0.63 -10.55 2.17
CA ALA A 157 1.56 -11.57 1.70
C ALA A 157 2.36 -12.18 2.87
N LEU A 158 2.81 -11.36 3.82
CA LEU A 158 3.49 -11.84 5.02
C LEU A 158 2.56 -12.62 5.96
N GLN A 159 1.30 -12.20 6.14
CA GLN A 159 0.30 -12.92 6.94
C GLN A 159 0.04 -14.33 6.39
N GLN A 160 0.06 -14.48 5.08
CA GLN A 160 -0.11 -15.75 4.40
C GLN A 160 1.19 -16.56 4.25
N GLY A 161 2.33 -16.04 4.74
CA GLY A 161 3.62 -16.73 4.72
C GLY A 161 4.43 -16.56 3.42
N PHE A 162 3.98 -15.75 2.47
CA PHE A 162 4.68 -15.45 1.22
C PHE A 162 5.83 -14.44 1.41
N VAL A 163 6.79 -14.76 2.27
CA VAL A 163 7.94 -13.89 2.62
C VAL A 163 8.84 -13.58 1.40
N PHE A 164 8.80 -14.40 0.35
CA PHE A 164 9.54 -14.14 -0.89
C PHE A 164 9.14 -12.82 -1.57
N VAL A 165 7.86 -12.46 -1.56
CA VAL A 165 7.34 -11.24 -2.22
C VAL A 165 7.99 -9.97 -1.65
N PRO A 166 7.93 -9.68 -0.33
CA PRO A 166 8.62 -8.53 0.24
C PRO A 166 10.14 -8.64 0.13
N ARG A 167 10.74 -9.83 0.23
CA ARG A 167 12.19 -10.01 0.05
C ARG A 167 12.65 -9.52 -1.31
N GLN A 168 11.95 -9.94 -2.37
CA GLN A 168 12.32 -9.59 -3.73
C GLN A 168 12.07 -8.11 -4.00
N PHE A 169 10.91 -7.59 -3.59
CA PHE A 169 10.57 -6.18 -3.80
C PHE A 169 11.55 -5.21 -3.10
N PHE A 170 11.96 -5.51 -1.86
CA PHE A 170 12.87 -4.64 -1.10
C PHE A 170 14.36 -4.90 -1.35
N LYS A 171 14.73 -5.85 -2.20
CA LYS A 171 16.12 -6.26 -2.42
C LYS A 171 16.98 -5.09 -2.90
N ASP A 172 16.53 -4.41 -3.95
CA ASP A 172 17.30 -3.37 -4.65
C ASP A 172 16.82 -1.94 -4.32
N LEU A 173 15.88 -1.81 -3.38
CA LEU A 173 15.36 -0.51 -2.95
C LEU A 173 16.31 0.20 -1.98
N ALA A 174 16.47 1.51 -2.18
CA ALA A 174 17.24 2.39 -1.30
C ALA A 174 16.67 2.43 0.13
N GLU A 175 17.54 2.68 1.10
CA GLU A 175 17.15 2.75 2.51
C GLU A 175 16.09 3.85 2.79
N SER A 176 16.18 4.99 2.09
CA SER A 176 15.18 6.06 2.19
C SER A 176 13.76 5.61 1.84
N VAL A 177 13.64 4.72 0.85
CA VAL A 177 12.36 4.12 0.45
C VAL A 177 11.89 3.12 1.51
N LYS A 178 12.78 2.28 2.04
CA LYS A 178 12.47 1.33 3.13
C LYS A 178 11.95 2.07 4.36
N ARG A 179 12.60 3.18 4.76
CA ARG A 179 12.15 4.06 5.85
C ARG A 179 10.75 4.62 5.61
N LYS A 180 10.45 5.04 4.38
CA LYS A 180 9.11 5.51 4.00
C LYS A 180 8.06 4.41 4.20
N TYR A 181 8.35 3.17 3.82
CA TYR A 181 7.45 2.05 4.05
C TYR A 181 7.29 1.70 5.54
N VAL A 182 8.33 1.84 6.36
CA VAL A 182 8.22 1.71 7.82
C VAL A 182 7.25 2.73 8.40
N ALA A 183 7.35 4.00 7.98
CA ALA A 183 6.43 5.05 8.43
C ALA A 183 4.97 4.75 8.04
N ILE A 184 4.74 4.36 6.78
CA ILE A 184 3.40 4.02 6.28
C ILE A 184 2.83 2.78 6.98
N ALA A 185 3.66 1.76 7.21
CA ALA A 185 3.25 0.58 7.96
C ALA A 185 2.86 0.95 9.41
N GLY A 186 3.56 1.90 10.01
CA GLY A 186 3.21 2.50 11.30
C GLY A 186 1.85 3.18 11.28
N GLU A 187 1.62 4.10 10.33
CA GLU A 187 0.33 4.80 10.16
C GLU A 187 -0.85 3.83 9.97
N GLN A 188 -0.62 2.73 9.23
CA GLN A 188 -1.63 1.70 8.99
C GLN A 188 -1.76 0.67 10.12
N ARG A 189 -0.90 0.73 11.14
CA ARG A 189 -0.78 -0.29 12.21
C ARG A 189 -0.47 -1.70 11.70
N ASN A 190 0.25 -1.80 10.59
CA ASN A 190 0.73 -3.05 10.01
C ASN A 190 2.01 -3.49 10.74
N ILE A 191 1.87 -3.90 12.01
CA ILE A 191 2.99 -4.26 12.89
C ILE A 191 3.85 -5.39 12.29
N LEU A 192 3.22 -6.34 11.59
CA LEU A 192 3.90 -7.47 10.97
C LEU A 192 4.86 -7.03 9.86
N LEU A 193 4.38 -6.22 8.91
CA LEU A 193 5.23 -5.64 7.86
C LEU A 193 6.32 -4.75 8.45
N MET A 194 5.96 -3.92 9.43
CA MET A 194 6.90 -3.01 10.06
C MET A 194 8.03 -3.78 10.75
N ARG A 195 7.71 -4.81 11.55
CA ARG A 195 8.69 -5.68 12.18
C ARG A 195 9.60 -6.35 11.14
N TRP A 196 9.00 -6.89 10.09
CA TRP A 196 9.77 -7.53 9.02
C TRP A 196 10.75 -6.54 8.36
N LEU A 197 10.32 -5.31 8.06
CA LEU A 197 11.18 -4.29 7.47
C LEU A 197 12.37 -3.95 8.39
N LEU A 198 12.11 -3.77 9.68
CA LEU A 198 13.14 -3.43 10.67
C LEU A 198 14.14 -4.57 10.86
N GLU A 199 13.67 -5.82 10.90
CA GLU A 199 14.54 -7.01 10.97
C GLU A 199 15.37 -7.20 9.69
N ASN A 200 14.91 -6.67 8.54
CA ASN A 200 15.64 -6.69 7.26
C ASN A 200 16.44 -5.41 6.99
N GLY A 201 16.80 -4.67 8.04
CA GLY A 201 17.76 -3.57 7.98
C GLY A 201 17.19 -2.19 7.62
N ALA A 202 15.86 -2.02 7.59
CA ALA A 202 15.28 -0.69 7.56
C ALA A 202 15.44 -0.02 8.94
N THR A 203 15.69 1.28 8.97
CA THR A 203 15.78 2.04 10.23
C THR A 203 14.43 2.63 10.61
N LEU A 204 14.17 2.71 11.92
CA LEU A 204 13.00 3.36 12.47
C LEU A 204 13.27 4.83 12.80
N ASP A 205 12.40 5.73 12.35
CA ASP A 205 12.44 7.13 12.75
C ASP A 205 11.87 7.33 14.17
N ILE A 206 12.50 8.23 14.94
CA ILE A 206 12.10 8.49 16.33
C ILE A 206 10.68 9.05 16.43
N LEU A 207 10.21 9.86 15.48
CA LEU A 207 8.86 10.44 15.53
C LEU A 207 7.80 9.36 15.30
N THR A 208 8.02 8.46 14.34
CA THR A 208 7.15 7.30 14.12
C THR A 208 7.10 6.40 15.35
N ALA A 209 8.27 6.14 15.98
CA ALA A 209 8.34 5.33 17.18
C ALA A 209 7.60 5.96 18.37
N ILE A 210 7.74 7.28 18.58
CA ILE A 210 7.00 8.02 19.62
C ILE A 210 5.50 7.91 19.39
N SER A 211 5.04 8.16 18.15
CA SER A 211 3.61 8.11 17.81
C SER A 211 3.01 6.75 18.18
N LEU A 212 3.68 5.66 17.81
CA LEU A 212 3.20 4.30 18.06
C LEU A 212 3.33 3.87 19.51
N ALA A 213 4.42 4.26 20.19
CA ALA A 213 4.61 3.96 21.61
C ALA A 213 3.53 4.61 22.49
N LEU A 214 3.09 5.83 22.13
CA LEU A 214 1.97 6.51 22.80
C LEU A 214 0.62 5.84 22.53
N GLU A 215 0.47 5.19 21.38
CA GLU A 215 -0.68 4.34 21.05
C GLU A 215 -0.59 2.92 21.62
N ASN A 216 0.29 2.69 22.61
CA ASN A 216 0.44 1.44 23.35
C ASN A 216 1.34 0.37 22.71
N TYR A 217 2.01 0.66 21.58
CA TYR A 217 2.97 -0.23 20.91
C TYR A 217 4.42 0.06 21.36
N VAL A 218 4.68 -0.03 22.66
CA VAL A 218 5.95 0.40 23.27
C VAL A 218 7.15 -0.46 22.83
N GLU A 219 6.90 -1.72 22.47
CA GLU A 219 7.88 -2.69 22.02
C GLU A 219 8.64 -2.22 20.79
N ILE A 220 8.02 -1.33 19.99
CA ILE A 220 8.60 -0.83 18.75
C ILE A 220 9.86 0.00 18.97
N THR A 221 10.00 0.56 20.17
CA THR A 221 11.15 1.36 20.56
C THR A 221 12.41 0.49 20.73
N TRP A 222 12.28 -0.84 20.72
CA TRP A 222 13.41 -1.78 20.64
C TRP A 222 14.30 -1.56 19.42
N TRP A 223 13.67 -1.29 18.27
CA TRP A 223 14.35 -1.16 16.98
C TRP A 223 14.94 0.24 16.74
N LEU A 224 14.83 1.15 17.71
CA LEU A 224 15.52 2.43 17.67
C LEU A 224 17.02 2.25 17.93
N SER A 225 17.83 3.13 17.33
CA SER A 225 19.25 3.24 17.66
C SER A 225 19.43 3.62 19.14
N GLU A 226 20.61 3.34 19.71
CA GLU A 226 20.86 3.69 21.11
C GLU A 226 20.72 5.21 21.35
N SER A 227 21.21 6.04 20.43
CA SER A 227 21.05 7.50 20.49
C SER A 227 19.58 7.94 20.47
N ASP A 228 18.76 7.32 19.62
CA ASP A 228 17.34 7.66 19.54
C ASP A 228 16.57 7.19 20.78
N ARG A 229 16.95 6.05 21.37
CA ARG A 229 16.39 5.59 22.64
C ARG A 229 16.74 6.52 23.79
N VAL A 230 17.96 7.05 23.84
CA VAL A 230 18.35 8.06 24.84
C VAL A 230 17.50 9.32 24.68
N ALA A 231 17.34 9.82 23.45
CA ALA A 231 16.48 10.96 23.18
C ALA A 231 15.02 10.71 23.61
N LEU A 232 14.50 9.51 23.31
CA LEU A 232 13.18 9.07 23.74
C LEU A 232 13.03 9.05 25.27
N VAL A 233 14.00 8.47 26.00
CA VAL A 233 13.99 8.45 27.47
C VAL A 233 14.01 9.87 28.03
N CYS A 234 14.89 10.74 27.53
CA CYS A 234 14.97 12.14 27.94
C CYS A 234 13.64 12.89 27.73
N GLN A 235 12.96 12.65 26.60
CA GLN A 235 11.65 13.24 26.33
C GLN A 235 10.56 12.65 27.22
N ALA A 236 10.57 11.33 27.42
CA ALA A 236 9.62 10.60 28.23
C ALA A 236 9.69 11.00 29.72
N LEU A 237 10.89 11.27 30.25
CA LEU A 237 11.11 11.80 31.61
C LEU A 237 10.44 13.17 31.80
N LYS A 238 10.56 14.06 30.80
CA LYS A 238 9.97 15.40 30.82
C LYS A 238 8.46 15.38 30.65
N LYS A 239 7.95 14.53 29.75
CA LYS A 239 6.53 14.44 29.38
C LYS A 239 5.72 13.44 30.20
N LYS A 240 6.35 12.75 31.16
CA LYS A 240 5.72 11.76 32.06
C LYS A 240 5.16 10.53 31.32
N TRP A 241 5.85 10.04 30.30
CA TRP A 241 5.46 8.84 29.55
C TRP A 241 5.89 7.57 30.28
N PHE A 242 5.29 7.31 31.45
CA PHE A 242 5.73 6.25 32.37
C PHE A 242 5.75 4.85 31.76
N LYS A 243 4.78 4.51 30.90
CA LYS A 243 4.75 3.20 30.24
C LYS A 243 5.95 3.02 29.29
N VAL A 244 6.28 4.05 28.51
CA VAL A 244 7.44 4.03 27.61
C VAL A 244 8.73 3.98 28.42
N LEU A 245 8.84 4.79 29.49
CA LEU A 245 9.99 4.77 30.39
C LEU A 245 10.22 3.38 30.98
N LEU A 246 9.18 2.77 31.54
CA LEU A 246 9.26 1.45 32.14
C LEU A 246 9.79 0.43 31.14
N TRP A 247 9.15 0.37 29.96
CA TRP A 247 9.52 -0.58 28.92
C TRP A 247 10.96 -0.39 28.45
N VAL A 248 11.39 0.83 28.13
CA VAL A 248 12.74 1.08 27.61
C VAL A 248 13.78 0.74 28.67
N LEU A 249 13.57 1.16 29.92
CA LEU A 249 14.53 0.92 31.01
C LEU A 249 14.63 -0.57 31.37
N GLU A 250 13.52 -1.31 31.38
CA GLU A 250 13.53 -2.73 31.73
C GLU A 250 14.11 -3.62 30.63
N ASN A 251 13.90 -3.25 29.36
CA ASN A 251 14.26 -4.11 28.24
C ASN A 251 15.60 -3.74 27.64
N THR A 252 16.06 -2.49 27.72
CA THR A 252 17.27 -2.04 27.01
C THR A 252 18.44 -1.77 27.94
N VAL A 253 19.64 -2.20 27.52
CA VAL A 253 20.90 -1.87 28.17
C VAL A 253 21.63 -0.82 27.33
N PHE A 254 21.87 0.35 27.92
CA PHE A 254 22.66 1.41 27.32
C PHE A 254 24.14 1.11 27.50
N LYS A 255 24.87 0.92 26.39
CA LYS A 255 26.28 0.52 26.42
C LYS A 255 27.22 1.71 26.38
N VAL A 256 26.81 2.80 25.71
CA VAL A 256 27.65 3.98 25.53
C VAL A 256 27.64 4.79 26.82
N TYR A 257 28.84 5.14 27.31
CA TYR A 257 29.01 5.91 28.55
C TYR A 257 28.26 7.26 28.51
N ASP A 258 28.33 7.95 27.36
CA ASP A 258 27.65 9.22 27.15
C ASP A 258 26.13 9.08 27.19
N SER A 259 25.57 7.98 26.68
CA SER A 259 24.13 7.64 26.81
C SER A 259 23.71 7.59 28.27
N CYS A 260 24.48 6.86 29.09
CA CYS A 260 24.21 6.71 30.52
C CYS A 260 24.31 8.05 31.26
N ASN A 261 25.28 8.90 30.91
CA ASN A 261 25.41 10.23 31.50
C ASN A 261 24.25 11.14 31.10
N ALA A 262 23.87 11.16 29.83
CA ALA A 262 22.73 11.95 29.35
C ALA A 262 21.43 11.56 30.06
N ILE A 263 21.18 10.27 30.26
CA ILE A 263 20.02 9.78 31.02
C ILE A 263 20.11 10.22 32.48
N ARG A 264 21.28 10.09 33.13
CA ARG A 264 21.46 10.49 34.53
C ARG A 264 21.21 11.98 34.73
N ASP A 265 21.69 12.82 33.81
CA ASP A 265 21.46 14.26 33.87
C ASP A 265 19.99 14.61 33.58
N ALA A 266 19.35 13.95 32.61
CA ALA A 266 17.92 14.10 32.38
C ALA A 266 17.06 13.71 33.59
N ILE A 267 17.49 12.70 34.38
CA ILE A 267 16.81 12.32 35.63
C ILE A 267 16.99 13.40 36.70
N LYS A 268 18.17 14.04 36.81
CA LYS A 268 18.38 15.17 37.73
C LYS A 268 17.48 16.35 37.39
N ASP A 269 17.20 16.58 36.12
CA ASP A 269 16.32 17.66 35.65
C ASP A 269 14.84 17.27 35.64
N ALA A 270 14.51 16.00 35.89
CA ALA A 270 13.15 15.51 35.80
C ALA A 270 12.23 16.11 36.90
N PRO A 271 10.91 16.24 36.61
CA PRO A 271 9.92 16.66 37.60
C PRO A 271 9.92 15.78 38.85
N ARG A 272 9.56 16.36 40.02
CA ARG A 272 9.53 15.64 41.30
C ARG A 272 8.68 14.36 41.25
N GLU A 273 7.55 14.41 40.57
CA GLU A 273 6.67 13.25 40.37
C GLU A 273 7.36 12.13 39.58
N THR A 274 8.04 12.45 38.47
CA THR A 274 8.78 11.47 37.67
C THR A 274 9.89 10.81 38.49
N LYS A 275 10.63 11.60 39.29
CA LYS A 275 11.67 11.08 40.20
C LYS A 275 11.11 10.15 41.26
N LYS A 276 9.95 10.49 41.83
CA LYS A 276 9.24 9.63 42.79
C LYS A 276 8.84 8.32 42.11
N TRP A 277 8.21 8.41 40.94
CA TRP A 277 7.78 7.24 40.19
C TRP A 277 8.96 6.30 39.84
N LEU A 278 10.10 6.85 39.39
CA LEU A 278 11.32 6.08 39.11
C LEU A 278 11.84 5.35 40.35
N ARG A 279 11.79 5.99 41.53
CA ARG A 279 12.20 5.36 42.79
C ARG A 279 11.29 4.20 43.16
N ASP A 280 10.00 4.35 42.89
CA ASP A 280 8.98 3.37 43.27
C ASP A 280 8.97 2.15 42.30
N HIS A 281 9.35 2.34 41.02
CA HIS A 281 9.19 1.32 39.97
C HIS A 281 10.49 0.82 39.32
N CYS A 282 11.58 1.59 39.36
CA CYS A 282 12.83 1.28 38.64
C CYS A 282 14.01 1.05 39.61
N THR A 283 13.79 0.32 40.70
CA THR A 283 14.77 0.10 41.78
C THR A 283 16.02 -0.68 41.38
N LYS A 284 16.06 -1.29 40.17
CA LYS A 284 17.18 -2.11 39.67
C LYS A 284 17.96 -1.50 38.49
N ILE A 285 17.55 -0.34 37.95
CA ILE A 285 17.99 0.13 36.63
C ILE A 285 18.80 1.45 36.69
N LEU A 286 18.99 2.02 37.88
CA LEU A 286 19.83 3.20 38.13
C LEU A 286 20.85 2.90 39.23
#